data_AF-Q8MVV0-F1
#
_entry.id   AF-Q8MVV0-F1
#
_cell.length_a   1.000
_cell.length_b   1.000
_cell.length_c   1.000
_cell.angle_alpha   90.00
_cell.angle_beta   90.00
_cell.angle_gamma   90.00
#
_symmetry.space_group_name_H-M   'P 1'
#
loop_
_entity.id
_entity.type
_entity.pdbx_description
1 polymer ?
#
loop_
_entity_poly.entity_id
_entity_poly.type
_entity_poly.pdbx_seq_one_letter_code
_entity_poly.pdbx_strand_id
1 'polypeptide(L)'
;PEGFRKQMYYTFGDYRDIFFGTDISKYSHISRVSSSVKVILKKESKEKEKPEDWWNEHGKEIWEGMLCALTKYVTHTDNKRKIKNDYSYNKLNNA
;
A
#
# COMPACT_ATOMS: atom_id res chain seq x y z
N PRO A 1 0.53 4.03 19.57
CA PRO A 1 1.50 5.16 19.68
C PRO A 1 1.49 5.99 18.39
N GLU A 2 1.45 7.33 18.50
CA GLU A 2 1.31 8.20 17.32
C GLU A 2 2.45 8.03 16.31
N GLY A 3 3.70 7.90 16.78
CA GLY A 3 4.87 7.72 15.91
C GLY A 3 4.81 6.46 15.06
N PHE A 4 4.36 5.33 15.64
CA PHE A 4 4.19 4.07 14.91
C PHE A 4 3.13 4.19 13.80
N ARG A 5 2.04 4.92 14.07
CA ARG A 5 0.99 5.18 13.08
C ARG A 5 1.51 5.98 11.89
N LYS A 6 2.32 7.02 12.15
CA LYS A 6 2.95 7.82 11.08
C LYS A 6 3.87 6.95 10.21
N GLN A 7 4.66 6.08 10.82
CA GLN A 7 5.52 5.14 10.07
C GLN A 7 4.72 4.27 9.11
N MET A 8 3.58 3.72 9.54
CA MET A 8 2.69 2.94 8.66
C MET A 8 2.18 3.75 7.47
N TYR A 9 1.76 5.00 7.67
CA TYR A 9 1.29 5.85 6.58
C TYR A 9 2.41 6.20 5.60
N TYR A 10 3.60 6.53 6.11
CA TYR A 10 4.76 6.80 5.25
C TYR A 10 5.16 5.58 4.45
N THR A 11 5.23 4.39 5.06
CA THR A 11 5.55 3.15 4.34
C THR A 11 4.52 2.82 3.25
N PHE A 12 3.23 3.05 3.51
CA PHE A 12 2.20 2.90 2.49
C PHE A 12 2.37 3.91 1.34
N GLY A 13 2.72 5.16 1.67
CA GLY A 13 3.10 6.19 0.70
C GLY A 13 4.32 5.81 -0.14
N ASP A 14 5.37 5.29 0.49
CA ASP A 14 6.58 4.83 -0.19
C ASP A 14 6.25 3.70 -1.18
N TYR A 15 5.39 2.74 -0.83
CA TYR A 15 4.94 1.72 -1.78
C TYR A 15 4.24 2.32 -3.00
N ARG A 16 3.40 3.34 -2.80
CA ARG A 16 2.75 4.08 -3.88
C ARG A 16 3.79 4.77 -4.76
N ASP A 17 4.72 5.48 -4.14
CA ASP A 17 5.72 6.27 -4.86
C ASP A 17 6.71 5.38 -5.62
N ILE A 18 7.08 4.22 -5.06
CA ILE A 18 7.88 3.20 -5.75
C ILE A 18 7.11 2.63 -6.95
N PHE A 19 5.82 2.35 -6.79
CA PHE A 19 4.97 1.82 -7.84
C PHE A 19 4.88 2.79 -9.03
N PHE A 20 4.63 4.08 -8.77
CA PHE A 20 4.54 5.11 -9.81
C PHE A 20 5.88 5.63 -10.30
N GLY A 21 6.98 5.34 -9.57
CA GLY A 21 8.30 5.86 -9.87
C GLY A 21 8.48 7.33 -9.49
N THR A 22 7.70 7.80 -8.51
CA THR A 22 7.78 9.14 -7.90
C THR A 22 8.58 9.15 -6.60
N ASP A 23 9.07 7.99 -6.17
CA ASP A 23 9.93 7.86 -4.98
C ASP A 23 11.17 8.75 -5.08
N ILE A 24 11.51 9.40 -3.95
CA ILE A 24 12.59 10.40 -3.87
C ILE A 24 13.97 9.79 -3.67
N SER A 25 14.07 8.47 -3.45
CA SER A 25 15.35 7.82 -3.20
C SER A 25 16.23 7.83 -4.45
N LYS A 26 17.54 7.93 -4.23
CA LYS A 26 18.54 8.00 -5.32
C LYS A 26 19.03 6.63 -5.79
N TYR A 27 18.44 5.54 -5.30
CA TYR A 27 18.92 4.19 -5.60
C TYR A 27 18.41 3.72 -6.97
N SER A 28 19.35 3.44 -7.88
CA SER A 28 19.07 3.04 -9.26
C SER A 28 18.25 1.75 -9.40
N HIS A 29 18.16 0.93 -8.36
CA HIS A 29 17.36 -0.29 -8.37
C HIS A 29 15.88 0.00 -8.10
N ILE A 30 15.56 1.06 -7.35
CA ILE A 30 14.18 1.43 -7.03
C ILE A 30 13.48 1.99 -8.27
N SER A 31 14.18 2.79 -9.09
CA SER A 31 13.64 3.30 -10.36
C SER A 31 13.31 2.20 -11.38
N ARG A 32 13.95 1.03 -11.29
CA ARG A 32 13.65 -0.13 -12.14
C ARG A 32 12.31 -0.78 -11.78
N VAL A 33 11.85 -0.66 -10.54
CA VAL A 33 10.61 -1.31 -10.08
C VAL A 33 9.41 -0.80 -10.85
N SER A 34 9.19 0.52 -10.93
CA SER A 34 8.07 1.09 -11.68
C SER A 34 8.09 0.69 -13.16
N SER A 35 9.29 0.58 -13.76
CA SER A 35 9.44 0.12 -15.14
C SER A 35 9.00 -1.34 -15.30
N SER A 36 9.41 -2.23 -14.38
CA SER A 36 8.99 -3.62 -14.37
C SER A 36 7.49 -3.79 -14.17
N VAL A 37 6.89 -3.01 -13.25
CA VAL A 37 5.44 -2.99 -13.03
C VAL A 37 4.70 -2.65 -14.33
N LYS A 38 5.11 -1.59 -15.04
CA LYS A 38 4.50 -1.20 -16.33
C LYS A 38 4.61 -2.31 -17.38
N VAL A 39 5.69 -3.09 -17.37
CA VAL A 39 5.86 -4.24 -18.29
C VAL A 39 4.93 -5.39 -17.91
N ILE A 40 4.80 -5.71 -16.62
CA ILE A 40 3.93 -6.78 -16.12
C ILE A 40 2.46 -6.45 -16.42
N LEU A 41 1.99 -5.25 -16.07
CA LEU A 41 0.61 -4.84 -16.30
C LEU A 41 0.25 -4.93 -17.80
N LYS A 42 1.13 -4.44 -18.68
CA LYS A 42 0.93 -4.54 -20.13
C LYS A 42 0.91 -5.98 -20.67
N LYS A 43 1.53 -6.93 -19.98
CA LYS A 43 1.65 -8.32 -20.42
C LYS A 43 0.46 -9.17 -19.95
N GLU A 44 -0.03 -8.93 -18.73
CA GLU A 44 -1.11 -9.74 -18.14
C GLU A 44 -2.49 -9.27 -18.57
N SER A 45 -2.67 -7.99 -18.85
CA SER A 45 -3.96 -7.42 -19.23
C SER A 45 -4.19 -7.55 -20.75
N LYS A 46 -5.26 -8.23 -21.19
CA LYS A 46 -5.69 -8.22 -22.61
C LYS A 46 -6.06 -6.82 -23.10
N GLU A 47 -6.50 -5.96 -22.19
CA GLU A 47 -6.70 -4.52 -22.38
C GLU A 47 -5.67 -3.79 -21.52
N LYS A 48 -4.85 -2.91 -22.10
CA LYS A 48 -3.73 -2.22 -21.41
C LYS A 48 -4.18 -1.56 -20.11
N GLU A 49 -4.05 -2.26 -19.00
CA GLU A 49 -4.42 -1.75 -17.68
C GLU A 49 -3.48 -0.60 -17.32
N LYS A 50 -4.07 0.53 -16.92
CA LYS A 50 -3.30 1.71 -16.52
C LYS A 50 -2.83 1.51 -15.08
N PRO A 51 -1.58 1.88 -14.74
CA PRO A 51 -1.09 1.79 -13.37
C PRO A 51 -1.99 2.50 -12.34
N GLU A 52 -2.63 3.60 -12.73
CA GLU A 52 -3.56 4.34 -11.88
C GLU A 52 -4.81 3.53 -11.54
N ASP A 53 -5.38 2.83 -12.52
CA ASP A 53 -6.57 1.99 -12.33
C ASP A 53 -6.23 0.80 -11.42
N TRP A 54 -5.09 0.13 -11.68
CA TRP A 54 -4.59 -0.96 -10.85
C TRP A 54 -4.37 -0.52 -9.39
N TRP A 55 -3.73 0.63 -9.17
CA TRP A 55 -3.49 1.13 -7.81
C TRP A 55 -4.80 1.51 -7.11
N ASN A 56 -5.76 2.11 -7.82
CA ASN A 56 -7.06 2.42 -7.26
C ASN A 56 -7.82 1.15 -6.84
N GLU A 57 -7.66 0.07 -7.58
CA GLU A 57 -8.26 -1.22 -7.26
C GLU A 57 -7.55 -1.93 -6.09
N HIS A 58 -6.22 -2.04 -6.13
CA HIS A 58 -5.44 -2.90 -5.24
C HIS A 58 -4.75 -2.16 -4.08
N GLY A 59 -4.62 -0.83 -4.12
CA GLY A 59 -3.99 -0.05 -3.06
C GLY A 59 -4.67 -0.24 -1.69
N LYS A 60 -6.01 -0.41 -1.69
CA LYS A 60 -6.78 -0.75 -0.49
C LYS A 60 -6.34 -2.09 0.14
N GLU A 61 -6.05 -3.07 -0.70
CA GLU A 61 -5.69 -4.43 -0.29
C GLU A 61 -4.28 -4.47 0.31
N ILE A 62 -3.36 -3.67 -0.24
CA ILE A 62 -2.02 -3.48 0.32
C ILE A 62 -2.12 -2.92 1.74
N TRP A 63 -2.91 -1.86 1.94
CA TRP A 63 -3.14 -1.27 3.26
C TRP A 63 -3.78 -2.27 4.24
N GLU A 64 -4.80 -3.01 3.81
CA GLU A 64 -5.43 -4.06 4.59
C GLU A 64 -4.45 -5.19 4.96
N GLY A 65 -3.53 -5.52 4.06
CA GLY A 65 -2.42 -6.44 4.29
C GLY A 65 -1.49 -5.95 5.41
N MET A 66 -1.12 -4.67 5.39
CA MET A 66 -0.31 -4.05 6.45
C MET A 66 -1.01 -4.12 7.81
N LEU A 67 -2.31 -3.83 7.88
CA LEU A 67 -3.12 -3.97 9.11
C LEU A 67 -3.26 -5.44 9.54
N CYS A 68 -3.35 -6.37 8.58
CA CYS A 68 -3.41 -7.79 8.87
C CYS A 68 -2.12 -8.27 9.56
N ALA A 69 -0.96 -7.89 9.03
CA ALA A 69 0.34 -8.18 9.63
C ALA A 69 0.46 -7.57 11.03
N LEU A 70 0.09 -6.29 11.19
CA LEU A 70 0.07 -5.60 12.48
C LEU A 70 -0.76 -6.32 13.53
N THR A 71 -1.90 -6.88 13.12
CA THR A 71 -2.86 -7.55 14.01
C THR A 71 -2.69 -9.07 14.07
N LYS A 72 -1.59 -9.62 13.55
CA LYS A 72 -1.38 -11.08 13.47
C LYS A 72 -1.33 -11.75 14.84
N TYR A 73 -0.62 -11.13 15.80
CA TYR A 73 -0.42 -11.65 17.16
C TYR A 73 -1.36 -11.04 18.21
N VAL A 74 -2.33 -10.23 17.78
CA VAL A 74 -3.36 -9.70 18.68
C VAL A 74 -4.35 -10.82 18.97
N THR A 75 -4.34 -11.33 20.20
CA THR A 75 -5.14 -12.49 20.63
C THR A 75 -6.61 -12.14 20.87
N HIS A 76 -6.89 -10.93 21.35
CA HIS A 76 -8.26 -10.45 21.55
C HIS A 76 -8.89 -10.04 20.21
N THR A 77 -9.89 -10.81 19.78
CA THR A 77 -10.63 -10.60 18.53
C THR A 77 -11.26 -9.21 18.44
N ASP A 78 -11.79 -8.69 19.55
CA ASP A 78 -12.37 -7.35 19.61
C ASP A 78 -11.33 -6.26 19.38
N ASN A 79 -10.14 -6.37 19.96
CA ASN A 79 -9.05 -5.42 19.74
C ASN A 79 -8.59 -5.45 18.29
N LYS A 80 -8.48 -6.65 17.69
CA LYS A 80 -8.14 -6.81 16.28
C LYS A 80 -9.17 -6.15 15.37
N ARG A 81 -10.46 -6.39 15.62
CA ARG A 81 -11.57 -5.77 14.88
C ARG A 81 -11.55 -4.25 15.04
N LYS A 82 -11.35 -3.76 16.26
CA LYS A 82 -11.25 -2.32 16.55
C LYS A 82 -10.11 -1.66 15.77
N ILE A 83 -8.90 -2.22 15.80
CA ILE A 83 -7.76 -1.71 15.02
C ILE A 83 -8.09 -1.67 13.53
N LYS A 84 -8.62 -2.77 12.96
CA LYS A 84 -8.96 -2.82 11.53
C LYS A 84 -10.04 -1.79 11.15
N ASN A 85 -11.00 -1.53 12.03
CA ASN A 85 -12.08 -0.57 11.79
C ASN A 85 -11.65 0.89 12.00
N ASP A 86 -10.81 1.16 13.00
CA ASP A 86 -10.34 2.51 13.32
C ASP A 86 -9.36 3.02 12.27
N TYR A 87 -8.54 2.12 11.71
CA TYR A 87 -7.53 2.42 10.70
C TYR A 87 -7.88 1.90 9.30
N SER A 88 -9.16 1.63 9.01
CA SER A 88 -9.58 1.11 7.69
C SER A 88 -9.17 2.04 6.55
N TYR A 89 -9.01 1.49 5.34
CA TYR A 89 -8.60 2.28 4.18
C TYR A 89 -9.50 3.50 3.92
N ASN A 90 -10.82 3.35 4.12
CA ASN A 90 -11.77 4.46 3.95
C ASN A 90 -11.56 5.63 4.93
N LYS A 91 -10.85 5.40 6.04
CA LYS A 91 -10.51 6.42 7.04
C LYS A 91 -9.12 7.02 6.82
N LEU A 92 -8.36 6.57 5.83
CA LEU A 92 -7.01 7.04 5.55
C LEU A 92 -6.96 8.53 5.16
N ASN A 93 -8.02 9.02 4.48
CA ASN A 93 -8.14 10.42 4.05
C ASN A 93 -8.72 11.37 5.11
N ASN A 94 -9.11 10.85 6.28
CA ASN A 94 -9.70 11.62 7.38
C ASN A 94 -8.71 11.82 8.55
N ALA A 95 -7.42 11.53 8.34
CA ALA A 95 -6.38 11.50 9.36
C ALA A 95 -5.37 12.65 9.22
#